data_AF-A0AAC8T875-F1
#
_entry.id   AF-A0AAC8T875-F1
#
_cell.length_a   1.000
_cell.length_b   1.000
_cell.length_c   1.000
_cell.angle_alpha   90.00
_cell.angle_beta   90.00
_cell.angle_gamma   90.00
#
_symmetry.space_group_name_H-M   'P 1'
#
loop_
_entity.id
_entity.type
_entity.pdbx_description
1 polymer ?
#
loop_
_entity_poly.entity_id
_entity_poly.type
_entity_poly.pdbx_seq_one_letter_code
_entity_poly.pdbx_strand_id
1 'polypeptide(L)'
;MWFGAKVSDNTRYSTAAMIEWADYFARHNADIDELRQAFRLCQNLDFPPNNAADYLRLVRKNRHIDSHQAMHTAITIASQIQAGNAVRWDNAAIYETALRIGFYTLCNESSYLLTPRWDKAYKAVCDEMDAGATFALPTLPALEHKSIPAPKDIADKALSSIRQKLGLAKC
;
A
#
# COMPACT_ATOMS: atom_id res chain seq x y z
N MET A 1 -6.40 -30.94 14.13
CA MET A 1 -6.12 -29.79 15.02
C MET A 1 -4.63 -29.77 15.30
N TRP A 2 -3.97 -28.68 14.95
CA TRP A 2 -2.55 -28.46 15.18
C TRP A 2 -2.41 -27.43 16.29
N PHE A 3 -1.69 -27.76 17.36
CA PHE A 3 -1.37 -26.87 18.49
C PHE A 3 -2.44 -26.82 19.60
N GLY A 4 -2.27 -27.70 20.58
CA GLY A 4 -3.06 -27.71 21.81
C GLY A 4 -3.19 -29.13 22.33
N ALA A 5 -2.30 -29.50 23.25
CA ALA A 5 -2.19 -30.82 23.85
C ALA A 5 -3.47 -31.26 24.58
N LYS A 6 -4.46 -31.79 23.85
CA LYS A 6 -5.52 -32.73 24.30
C LYS A 6 -6.20 -33.42 23.11
N VAL A 7 -5.43 -34.03 22.21
CA VAL A 7 -6.00 -34.86 21.15
C VAL A 7 -5.51 -36.28 21.36
N SER A 8 -6.42 -37.14 21.82
CA SER A 8 -6.24 -38.57 21.99
C SER A 8 -5.77 -39.24 20.69
N ASP A 9 -4.85 -40.18 20.84
CA ASP A 9 -4.04 -40.99 19.91
C ASP A 9 -4.70 -41.63 18.66
N ASN A 10 -5.87 -41.20 18.16
CA ASN A 10 -6.55 -41.95 17.10
C ASN A 10 -7.23 -41.15 15.98
N THR A 11 -6.92 -39.86 15.81
CA THR A 11 -7.31 -39.12 14.58
C THR A 11 -6.09 -38.80 13.75
N ARG A 12 -5.76 -39.76 12.89
CA ARG A 12 -4.72 -39.73 11.86
C ARG A 12 -4.66 -38.37 11.17
N TYR A 13 -3.53 -37.70 11.35
CA TYR A 13 -3.06 -36.57 10.56
C TYR A 13 -3.05 -36.95 9.08
N SER A 14 -4.06 -36.53 8.32
CA SER A 14 -4.11 -36.78 6.89
C SER A 14 -3.06 -35.91 6.19
N THR A 15 -2.12 -36.55 5.49
CA THR A 15 -1.22 -35.87 4.55
C THR A 15 -1.98 -35.00 3.55
N ALA A 16 -3.23 -35.34 3.24
CA ALA A 16 -4.09 -34.54 2.37
C ALA A 16 -4.39 -33.15 2.95
N ALA A 17 -4.60 -33.02 4.27
CA ALA A 17 -4.87 -31.72 4.89
C ALA A 17 -3.64 -30.81 4.87
N MET A 18 -2.43 -31.37 5.03
CA MET A 18 -1.18 -30.61 4.92
C MET A 18 -0.93 -30.13 3.49
N ILE A 19 -1.24 -30.97 2.49
CA ILE A 19 -1.13 -30.61 1.08
C ILE A 19 -2.15 -29.52 0.72
N GLU A 20 -3.39 -29.63 1.20
CA GLU A 20 -4.44 -28.63 0.98
C GLU A 20 -4.03 -27.25 1.53
N TRP A 21 -3.45 -27.20 2.72
CA TRP A 21 -2.97 -25.96 3.31
C TRP A 21 -1.75 -25.40 2.57
N ALA A 22 -0.81 -26.26 2.17
CA ALA A 22 0.36 -25.84 1.40
C ALA A 22 -0.05 -25.25 0.03
N ASP A 23 -0.99 -25.90 -0.68
CA ASP A 23 -1.55 -25.39 -1.93
C ASP A 23 -2.31 -24.06 -1.70
N TYR A 24 -3.07 -23.96 -0.61
CA TYR A 24 -3.73 -22.71 -0.24
C TYR A 24 -2.73 -21.56 0.01
N PHE A 25 -1.67 -21.80 0.78
CA PHE A 25 -0.63 -20.80 1.05
C PHE A 25 0.14 -20.41 -0.21
N ALA A 26 0.44 -21.37 -1.09
CA ALA A 26 1.09 -21.12 -2.36
C ALA A 26 0.21 -20.25 -3.27
N ARG A 27 -1.10 -20.51 -3.35
CA ARG A 27 -2.04 -19.72 -4.16
C ARG A 27 -2.24 -18.29 -3.66
N HIS A 28 -2.08 -18.05 -2.35
CA HIS A 28 -2.28 -16.74 -1.73
C HIS A 28 -0.96 -16.01 -1.46
N ASN A 29 0.14 -16.44 -2.09
CA ASN A 29 1.49 -15.88 -1.93
C ASN A 29 1.85 -15.60 -0.46
N ALA A 30 1.54 -16.56 0.42
CA ALA A 30 1.86 -16.41 1.83
C ALA A 30 3.36 -16.51 2.04
N ASP A 31 3.96 -15.44 2.56
CA ASP A 31 5.39 -15.42 2.87
C ASP A 31 5.69 -16.25 4.13
N ILE A 32 6.91 -16.80 4.21
CA ILE A 32 7.37 -17.60 5.35
C ILE A 32 7.31 -16.79 6.65
N ASP A 33 7.63 -15.50 6.58
CA ASP A 33 7.59 -14.63 7.76
C ASP A 33 6.15 -14.31 8.18
N GLU A 34 5.21 -14.20 7.23
CA GLU A 34 3.77 -14.15 7.54
C GLU A 34 3.32 -15.41 8.27
N LEU A 35 3.70 -16.59 7.78
CA LEU A 35 3.32 -17.86 8.41
C LEU A 35 3.90 -18.00 9.82
N ARG A 36 5.12 -17.51 10.05
CA ARG A 36 5.75 -17.47 11.39
C ARG A 36 5.06 -16.46 12.31
N GLN A 37 4.64 -15.31 11.80
CA GLN A 37 3.91 -14.34 12.58
C GLN A 37 2.52 -14.86 12.95
N ALA A 38 1.84 -15.53 12.02
CA ALA A 38 0.56 -16.19 12.25
C ALA A 38 0.69 -17.25 13.34
N PHE A 39 1.81 -17.98 13.33
CA PHE A 39 2.10 -18.99 14.35
C PHE A 39 2.18 -18.37 15.74
N ARG A 40 2.92 -17.25 15.88
CA ARG A 40 3.04 -16.52 17.15
C ARG A 40 1.70 -15.96 17.63
N LEU A 41 0.88 -15.43 16.73
CA LEU A 41 -0.45 -14.90 17.06
C LEU A 41 -1.42 -16.02 17.46
N CYS A 42 -1.34 -17.17 16.78
CA CYS A 42 -2.15 -18.35 17.07
C CYS A 42 -1.89 -18.91 18.47
N GLN A 43 -0.67 -18.80 18.99
CA GLN A 43 -0.32 -19.25 20.34
C GLN A 43 -1.06 -18.49 21.44
N ASN A 44 -1.50 -17.25 21.16
CA ASN A 44 -2.17 -16.39 22.12
C ASN A 44 -3.71 -16.41 21.98
N LEU A 45 -4.27 -17.29 21.12
CA LEU A 45 -5.71 -17.46 20.97
C LEU A 45 -6.22 -18.57 21.88
N ASP A 46 -7.41 -18.36 22.45
CA ASP A 46 -8.11 -19.39 23.24
C ASP A 46 -8.48 -20.62 22.40
N PHE A 47 -8.65 -20.43 21.08
CA PHE A 47 -8.96 -21.49 20.13
C PHE A 47 -8.07 -21.39 18.88
N PRO A 48 -7.47 -22.50 18.42
CA PRO A 48 -6.69 -22.51 17.20
C PRO A 48 -7.58 -22.27 15.96
N PRO A 49 -7.05 -21.68 14.88
CA PRO A 49 -7.78 -21.47 13.64
C PRO A 49 -8.14 -22.81 13.00
N ASN A 50 -9.37 -22.89 12.47
CA ASN A 50 -9.93 -24.13 11.92
C ASN A 50 -9.47 -24.44 10.49
N ASN A 51 -9.06 -23.43 9.72
CA ASN A 51 -8.67 -23.57 8.31
C ASN A 51 -7.46 -22.66 7.98
N ALA A 52 -6.84 -22.89 6.81
CA ALA A 52 -5.68 -22.14 6.33
C ALA A 52 -6.00 -20.65 6.10
N ALA A 53 -7.25 -20.34 5.74
CA ALA A 53 -7.71 -18.98 5.48
C ALA A 53 -7.75 -18.13 6.76
N ASP A 54 -8.30 -18.68 7.85
CA ASP A 54 -8.36 -18.07 9.17
C ASP A 54 -6.95 -17.89 9.72
N TYR A 55 -6.05 -18.83 9.44
CA TYR A 55 -4.64 -18.72 9.82
C TYR A 55 -3.95 -17.52 9.15
N LEU A 56 -4.10 -17.33 7.83
CA LEU A 56 -3.58 -16.13 7.15
C LEU A 56 -4.27 -14.86 7.61
N ARG A 57 -5.58 -14.93 7.88
CA ARG A 57 -6.38 -13.78 8.33
C ARG A 57 -5.87 -13.18 9.63
N LEU A 58 -5.28 -14.00 10.52
CA LEU A 58 -4.69 -13.51 11.78
C LEU A 58 -3.59 -12.47 11.55
N VAL A 59 -2.77 -12.66 10.52
CA VAL A 59 -1.66 -11.74 10.20
C VAL A 59 -2.11 -10.63 9.26
N ARG A 60 -3.04 -10.94 8.35
CA ARG A 60 -3.50 -10.00 7.33
C ARG A 60 -4.56 -9.02 7.83
N LYS A 61 -5.10 -9.19 9.05
CA LYS A 61 -6.19 -8.37 9.62
C LYS A 61 -5.93 -6.86 9.61
N ASN A 62 -4.66 -6.43 9.70
CA ASN A 62 -4.23 -5.03 9.67
C ASN A 62 -3.29 -4.72 8.50
N ARG A 63 -3.28 -5.56 7.44
CA ARG A 63 -2.43 -5.34 6.27
C ARG A 63 -2.86 -4.11 5.48
N HIS A 64 -4.16 -3.90 5.38
CA HIS A 64 -4.75 -2.82 4.60
C HIS A 64 -5.16 -1.69 5.52
N ILE A 65 -4.97 -0.45 5.06
CA ILE A 65 -5.43 0.75 5.77
C ILE A 65 -6.95 0.73 5.84
N ASP A 66 -7.52 1.30 6.91
CA ASP A 66 -8.96 1.48 7.04
C ASP A 66 -9.56 2.15 5.80
N SER A 67 -10.71 1.65 5.33
CA SER A 67 -11.31 2.07 4.06
C SER A 67 -11.57 3.59 4.00
N HIS A 68 -12.02 4.17 5.11
CA HIS A 68 -12.32 5.59 5.18
C HIS A 68 -11.04 6.45 5.16
N GLN A 69 -9.99 6.01 5.88
CA GLN A 69 -8.69 6.66 5.81
C GLN A 69 -8.06 6.55 4.41
N ALA A 70 -8.20 5.38 3.76
CA ALA A 70 -7.74 5.16 2.40
C ALA A 70 -8.45 6.09 1.41
N MET A 71 -9.78 6.24 1.54
CA MET A 71 -10.58 7.16 0.73
C MET A 71 -10.13 8.61 0.88
N HIS A 72 -9.97 9.08 2.13
CA HIS A 72 -9.53 10.45 2.39
C HIS A 72 -8.14 10.74 1.79
N THR A 73 -7.23 9.77 1.90
CA THR A 73 -5.89 9.85 1.30
C THR A 73 -5.99 9.94 -0.23
N ALA A 74 -6.83 9.11 -0.86
CA ALA A 74 -7.05 9.13 -2.30
C ALA A 74 -7.61 10.46 -2.80
N ILE A 75 -8.62 11.01 -2.11
CA ILE A 75 -9.22 12.31 -2.44
C ILE A 75 -8.18 13.42 -2.32
N THR A 76 -7.40 13.42 -1.24
CA THR A 76 -6.35 14.43 -1.02
C THR A 76 -5.33 14.41 -2.16
N ILE A 77 -4.81 13.23 -2.53
CA ILE A 77 -3.83 13.10 -3.60
C ILE A 77 -4.45 13.46 -4.96
N ALA A 78 -5.68 12.99 -5.25
CA ALA A 78 -6.38 13.30 -6.49
C ALA A 78 -6.62 14.82 -6.65
N SER A 79 -6.97 15.51 -5.55
CA SER A 79 -7.17 16.97 -5.55
C SER A 79 -5.87 17.74 -5.85
N GLN A 80 -4.74 17.26 -5.32
CA GLN A 80 -3.44 17.87 -5.57
C GLN A 80 -2.97 17.64 -7.01
N ILE A 81 -3.25 16.46 -7.58
CA ILE A 81 -2.97 16.17 -9.00
C ILE A 81 -3.83 17.07 -9.91
N GLN A 82 -5.11 17.27 -9.59
CA GLN A 82 -5.97 18.20 -10.34
C GLN A 82 -5.49 19.65 -10.27
N ALA A 83 -4.90 20.05 -9.13
CA ALA A 83 -4.25 21.35 -8.98
C ALA A 83 -2.91 21.47 -9.73
N GLY A 84 -2.44 20.42 -10.41
CA GLY A 84 -1.19 20.40 -11.17
C GLY A 84 0.05 20.08 -10.34
N ASN A 85 -0.09 19.63 -9.09
CA ASN A 85 1.05 19.23 -8.27
C ASN A 85 1.53 17.83 -8.64
N ALA A 86 2.85 17.63 -8.65
CA ALA A 86 3.45 16.31 -8.76
C ALA A 86 3.38 15.63 -7.38
N VAL A 87 2.56 14.59 -7.26
CA VAL A 87 2.35 13.85 -6.00
C VAL A 87 2.64 12.37 -6.20
N ARG A 88 3.29 11.77 -5.22
CA ARG A 88 3.58 10.34 -5.20
C ARG A 88 2.46 9.59 -4.48
N TRP A 89 2.12 8.43 -5.03
CA TRP A 89 1.26 7.46 -4.36
C TRP A 89 2.12 6.50 -3.54
N ASP A 90 1.77 6.30 -2.26
CA ASP A 90 2.53 5.43 -1.35
C ASP A 90 1.91 4.04 -1.19
N ASN A 91 0.63 3.88 -1.57
CA ASN A 91 -0.09 2.61 -1.42
C ASN A 91 -0.76 2.21 -2.74
N ALA A 92 -0.36 1.04 -3.25
CA ALA A 92 -0.85 0.49 -4.51
C ALA A 92 -2.35 0.17 -4.48
N ALA A 93 -2.88 -0.31 -3.35
CA ALA A 93 -4.31 -0.58 -3.19
C ALA A 93 -5.15 0.70 -3.34
N ILE A 94 -4.68 1.79 -2.72
CA ILE A 94 -5.35 3.09 -2.76
C ILE A 94 -5.32 3.65 -4.19
N TYR A 95 -4.16 3.59 -4.86
CA TYR A 95 -4.01 4.06 -6.22
C TYR A 95 -4.90 3.28 -7.21
N GLU A 96 -4.88 1.96 -7.15
CA GLU A 96 -5.70 1.11 -8.01
C GLU A 96 -7.20 1.34 -7.78
N THR A 97 -7.61 1.48 -6.52
CA THR A 97 -9.00 1.80 -6.18
C THR A 97 -9.40 3.17 -6.76
N ALA A 98 -8.52 4.16 -6.64
CA ALA A 98 -8.73 5.48 -7.20
C ALA A 98 -8.83 5.48 -8.73
N LEU A 99 -8.04 4.63 -9.41
CA LEU A 99 -8.14 4.42 -10.85
C LEU A 99 -9.49 3.81 -11.26
N ARG A 100 -9.96 2.79 -10.54
CA ARG A 100 -11.25 2.11 -10.84
C ARG A 100 -12.45 3.02 -10.69
N ILE A 101 -12.42 3.95 -9.74
CA ILE A 101 -13.49 4.93 -9.51
C ILE A 101 -13.34 6.14 -10.45
N GLY A 102 -12.09 6.52 -10.72
CA GLY A 102 -11.72 7.69 -11.50
C GLY A 102 -11.43 8.92 -10.62
N PHE A 103 -10.30 9.58 -10.90
CA PHE A 103 -9.86 10.76 -10.15
C PHE A 103 -10.84 11.93 -10.21
N TYR A 104 -11.52 12.13 -11.35
CA TYR A 104 -12.54 13.16 -11.47
C TYR A 104 -13.74 12.90 -10.54
N THR A 105 -14.19 11.66 -10.46
CA THR A 105 -15.29 11.22 -9.60
C THR A 105 -14.94 11.43 -8.14
N LEU A 106 -13.72 11.06 -7.73
CA LEU A 106 -13.25 11.22 -6.35
C LEU A 106 -13.31 12.66 -5.84
N CYS A 107 -13.00 13.64 -6.70
CA CYS A 107 -12.96 15.04 -6.29
C CYS A 107 -14.32 15.75 -6.37
N ASN A 108 -15.23 15.28 -7.22
CA ASN A 108 -16.47 16.01 -7.55
C ASN A 108 -17.75 15.35 -7.04
N GLU A 109 -17.72 14.06 -6.71
CA GLU A 109 -18.91 13.34 -6.22
C GLU A 109 -19.07 13.51 -4.70
N SER A 110 -20.32 13.64 -4.23
CA SER A 110 -20.62 13.77 -2.80
C SER A 110 -20.23 12.50 -2.03
N SER A 111 -19.78 12.66 -0.78
CA SER A 111 -19.35 11.54 0.08
C SER A 111 -20.41 10.45 0.23
N TYR A 112 -21.70 10.81 0.24
CA TYR A 112 -22.80 9.85 0.38
C TYR A 112 -22.86 8.83 -0.77
N LEU A 113 -22.60 9.28 -2.00
CA LEU A 113 -22.58 8.41 -3.19
C LEU A 113 -21.22 7.72 -3.37
N LEU A 114 -20.14 8.41 -2.98
CA LEU A 114 -18.78 7.94 -3.15
C LEU A 114 -18.43 6.80 -2.19
N THR A 115 -18.79 6.92 -0.91
CA THR A 115 -18.42 5.95 0.15
C THR A 115 -18.81 4.50 -0.19
N PRO A 116 -20.07 4.17 -0.56
CA PRO A 116 -20.44 2.78 -0.86
C PRO A 116 -19.74 2.24 -2.12
N ARG A 117 -19.43 3.09 -3.10
CA ARG A 117 -18.64 2.70 -4.28
C ARG A 117 -17.19 2.45 -3.92
N TRP A 118 -16.62 3.33 -3.10
CA TRP A 118 -15.27 3.21 -2.58
C TRP A 118 -15.09 1.91 -1.81
N ASP A 119 -15.93 1.66 -0.80
CA ASP A 119 -15.82 0.47 0.03
C ASP A 119 -15.89 -0.82 -0.79
N LYS A 120 -16.79 -0.86 -1.79
CA LYS A 120 -16.91 -2.01 -2.70
C LYS A 120 -15.65 -2.19 -3.55
N ALA A 121 -15.13 -1.12 -4.15
CA ALA A 121 -13.95 -1.17 -5.00
C ALA A 121 -12.68 -1.48 -4.20
N TYR A 122 -12.48 -0.81 -3.06
CA TYR A 122 -11.35 -0.99 -2.17
C TYR A 122 -11.29 -2.41 -1.62
N LYS A 123 -12.44 -2.95 -1.19
CA LYS A 123 -12.54 -4.34 -0.77
C LYS A 123 -12.14 -5.31 -1.89
N ALA A 124 -12.63 -5.10 -3.11
CA ALA A 124 -12.27 -5.95 -4.24
C ALA A 124 -10.76 -5.90 -4.54
N VAL A 125 -10.16 -4.70 -4.51
CA VAL A 125 -8.70 -4.53 -4.69
C VAL A 125 -7.91 -5.23 -3.59
N CYS A 126 -8.33 -5.09 -2.32
CA CYS A 126 -7.68 -5.79 -1.21
C CYS A 126 -7.80 -7.32 -1.35
N ASP A 127 -8.99 -7.82 -1.71
CA ASP A 127 -9.24 -9.25 -1.92
C ASP A 127 -8.38 -9.78 -3.10
N GLU A 128 -8.20 -8.99 -4.17
CA GLU A 128 -7.31 -9.32 -5.30
C GLU A 128 -5.82 -9.32 -4.89
N MET A 129 -5.38 -8.35 -4.08
CA MET A 129 -4.01 -8.34 -3.54
C MET A 129 -3.75 -9.54 -2.64
N ASP A 130 -4.72 -9.91 -1.82
CA ASP A 130 -4.62 -11.09 -0.95
C ASP A 130 -4.65 -12.40 -1.74
N ALA A 131 -5.25 -12.41 -2.92
CA ALA A 131 -5.16 -13.48 -3.92
C ALA A 131 -3.86 -13.44 -4.74
N GLY A 132 -2.98 -12.47 -4.50
CA GLY A 132 -1.65 -12.38 -5.12
C GLY A 132 -1.54 -11.42 -6.31
N ALA A 133 -2.58 -10.64 -6.60
CA ALA A 133 -2.48 -9.58 -7.61
C ALA A 133 -1.46 -8.51 -7.16
N THR A 134 -0.60 -8.08 -8.08
CA THR A 134 0.38 -7.02 -7.82
C THR A 134 0.01 -5.80 -8.65
N PHE A 135 -0.21 -4.67 -7.98
CA PHE A 135 -0.52 -3.39 -8.64
C PHE A 135 0.73 -2.52 -8.70
N ALA A 136 0.97 -1.93 -9.88
CA ALA A 136 2.10 -1.04 -10.10
C ALA A 136 1.74 0.40 -9.69
N LEU A 137 2.61 1.04 -8.92
CA LEU A 137 2.51 2.46 -8.63
C LEU A 137 3.19 3.26 -9.75
N PRO A 138 2.61 4.42 -10.15
CA PRO A 138 3.21 5.25 -11.17
C PRO A 138 4.53 5.81 -10.64
N THR A 139 5.61 5.55 -11.36
CA THR A 139 6.89 6.21 -11.11
C THR A 139 6.82 7.58 -11.77
N LEU A 140 6.77 8.64 -10.95
CA LEU A 140 6.96 9.99 -11.49
C LEU A 140 8.35 10.02 -12.16
N PRO A 141 8.49 10.53 -13.39
CA PRO A 141 9.79 10.74 -13.98
C PRO A 141 10.54 11.70 -13.05
N ALA A 142 11.53 11.17 -12.34
CA ALA A 142 12.46 12.03 -11.63
C ALA A 142 13.11 12.91 -12.70
N LEU A 143 12.81 14.20 -12.68
CA LEU A 143 13.63 15.15 -13.40
C LEU A 143 15.02 14.99 -12.80
N GLU A 144 15.91 14.28 -13.51
CA GLU A 144 17.34 14.27 -13.19
C GLU A 144 17.80 15.71 -13.26
N HIS A 145 17.75 16.41 -12.13
CA HIS A 145 18.32 17.74 -12.04
C HIS A 145 19.83 17.55 -12.01
N LYS A 146 20.43 17.42 -13.20
CA LYS A 146 21.87 17.55 -13.36
C LYS A 146 22.20 18.98 -12.95
N SER A 147 22.57 19.15 -11.68
CA SER A 147 23.13 20.39 -11.19
C SER A 147 24.51 20.52 -11.83
N ILE A 148 24.53 20.96 -13.09
CA ILE A 148 25.76 21.29 -13.80
C ILE A 148 26.21 22.61 -13.16
N PRO A 149 27.36 22.65 -12.47
CA PRO A 149 27.87 23.89 -11.91
C PRO A 149 27.97 24.92 -13.04
N ALA A 150 27.39 26.10 -12.83
CA ALA A 150 27.52 27.18 -13.81
C ALA A 150 29.02 27.48 -14.04
N PRO A 151 29.45 27.72 -15.29
CA PRO A 151 30.79 28.22 -15.57
C PRO A 151 31.07 29.47 -14.71
N LYS A 152 32.30 29.61 -14.20
CA LYS A 152 32.68 30.72 -13.30
C LYS A 152 32.24 32.09 -13.81
N ASP A 153 32.40 32.35 -15.10
CA ASP A 153 32.00 33.64 -15.70
C ASP A 153 30.50 33.95 -15.59
N ILE A 154 29.65 32.93 -15.66
CA ILE A 154 28.19 33.08 -15.54
C ILE A 154 27.83 33.25 -14.06
N ALA A 155 28.48 32.51 -13.17
CA ALA A 155 28.30 32.65 -11.73
C ALA A 155 28.71 34.06 -11.23
N ASP A 156 29.85 34.58 -11.71
CA ASP A 156 30.35 35.89 -11.33
C ASP A 156 29.47 37.03 -11.86
N LYS A 157 28.95 36.92 -13.09
CA LYS A 157 27.95 37.86 -13.64
C LYS A 157 26.63 37.82 -12.88
N ALA A 158 26.16 36.64 -12.48
CA ALA A 158 24.96 36.51 -11.68
C ALA A 158 25.16 37.14 -10.29
N LEU A 159 26.29 36.86 -9.63
CA LEU A 159 26.65 37.42 -8.33
C LEU A 159 26.84 38.94 -8.37
N SER A 160 27.43 39.50 -9.42
CA SER A 160 27.56 40.94 -9.59
C SER A 160 26.20 41.61 -9.76
N SER A 161 25.30 41.01 -10.56
CA SER A 161 23.94 41.54 -10.76
C SER A 161 23.11 41.51 -9.47
N ILE A 162 23.29 40.48 -8.64
CA ILE A 162 22.63 40.35 -7.34
C ILE A 162 23.20 41.39 -6.36
N ARG A 163 24.52 41.55 -6.30
CA ARG A 163 25.17 42.58 -5.47
C ARG A 163 24.74 43.99 -5.85
N GLN A 164 24.58 44.28 -7.14
CA GLN A 164 24.11 45.56 -7.63
C GLN A 164 22.65 45.83 -7.23
N LYS A 165 21.77 44.82 -7.37
CA LYS A 165 20.36 44.90 -6.93
C LYS A 165 20.20 45.05 -5.42
N LEU A 166 21.14 44.50 -4.64
CA LEU A 166 21.15 44.61 -3.18
C LEU A 166 21.85 45.86 -2.65
N GLY A 167 22.33 46.75 -3.53
CA GLY A 167 23.03 47.98 -3.12
C GLY A 167 24.38 47.75 -2.43
N LEU A 168 24.95 46.55 -2.57
CA LEU A 168 26.24 46.14 -1.99
C LEU A 168 27.43 46.40 -2.93
N ALA A 169 27.19 47.02 -4.08
CA ALA A 169 28.23 47.45 -4.99
C ALA A 169 29.02 48.59 -4.33
N LYS A 170 30.23 48.28 -3.85
CA LYS A 170 31.17 49.29 -3.35
C LYS A 170 31.41 50.36 -4.42
N CYS A 171 31.40 51.63 -4.00
CA CYS A 171 31.99 52.74 -4.75
C CYS A 171 33.43 52.43 -5.17
#